data_AF-A0A510IB85-F1
#
_entry.id   AF-A0A510IB85-F1
#
_cell.length_a   1.000
_cell.length_b   1.000
_cell.length_c   1.000
_cell.angle_alpha   90.00
_cell.angle_beta   90.00
_cell.angle_gamma   90.00
#
_symmetry.space_group_name_H-M   'P 1'
#
loop_
_entity.id
_entity.type
_entity.pdbx_description
1 polymer ?
#
loop_
_entity_poly.entity_id
_entity_poly.type
_entity_poly.pdbx_seq_one_letter_code
_entity_poly.pdbx_strand_id
1 'polypeptide(L)'
;MLEMISRWYKRRFSDPHAVSLVAILLFGFITIYFFGHLIAPLLVAIVLAYLLEWPVTQMCRFGIPRTFSVVTVILVFIGLMLIAVFGLVPTIWTQVGNLINDIPNMYTGLQKFISTLPERYPELANLQIVETVVTNAKNQAIGLGESVVKGSLASLVSIATLAVYLILVPLLVFFLLKDKEEMMSMASGILPKNRKLANKVWHEMNEQISNYIRGKVLEILIVGGVSYVTFAVLHLRYSALLAVAVGLSVLIPYIGAAAVTVPVAIVGLFQWGLSPQFYWLLVAYGIIQALDGNVLVPVLFSEAVNLHPVAIIVAVLVFGGLWGFWGVFFAIPLATLVKAVWNALPSTEESEPIQE
;
A
#
# COMPACT_ATOMS: atom_id res chain seq x y z
N MET A 1 -34.33 16.28 17.39
CA MET A 1 -33.09 15.57 16.95
C MET A 1 -32.98 14.16 17.54
N LEU A 2 -33.09 13.98 18.85
CA LEU A 2 -33.00 12.64 19.48
C LEU A 2 -34.09 11.64 19.02
N GLU A 3 -35.33 12.09 18.80
CA GLU A 3 -36.38 11.22 18.23
C GLU A 3 -36.16 10.85 16.76
N MET A 4 -35.49 11.71 16.00
CA MET A 4 -35.15 11.46 14.59
C MET A 4 -34.04 10.42 14.52
N ILE A 5 -33.04 10.52 15.40
CA ILE A 5 -31.98 9.52 15.58
C ILE A 5 -32.57 8.19 16.10
N SER A 6 -33.51 8.24 17.05
CA SER A 6 -34.16 7.04 17.60
C SER A 6 -35.03 6.30 16.56
N ARG A 7 -35.79 7.04 15.74
CA ARG A 7 -36.57 6.46 14.64
C ARG A 7 -35.69 5.90 13.53
N TRP A 8 -34.61 6.59 13.19
CA TRP A 8 -33.60 6.10 12.24
C TRP A 8 -32.93 4.81 12.74
N TYR A 9 -32.52 4.79 14.02
CA TYR A 9 -31.91 3.61 14.66
C TYR A 9 -32.88 2.43 14.71
N LYS A 10 -34.11 2.62 15.24
CA LYS A 10 -35.10 1.55 15.31
C LYS A 10 -35.44 0.99 13.94
N ARG A 11 -35.58 1.82 12.89
CA ARG A 11 -35.93 1.34 11.54
C ARG A 11 -34.79 0.56 10.86
N ARG A 12 -33.53 0.99 11.00
CA ARG A 12 -32.36 0.36 10.35
C ARG A 12 -31.84 -0.87 11.12
N PHE A 13 -31.99 -0.90 12.45
CA PHE A 13 -31.52 -1.97 13.34
C PHE A 13 -32.63 -2.90 13.86
N SER A 14 -33.83 -2.86 13.26
CA SER A 14 -34.87 -3.85 13.56
C SER A 14 -34.59 -5.22 12.95
N ASP A 15 -33.78 -5.29 11.89
CA ASP A 15 -33.37 -6.56 11.27
C ASP A 15 -32.26 -7.23 12.12
N PRO A 16 -32.50 -8.43 12.68
CA PRO A 16 -31.49 -9.18 13.43
C PRO A 16 -30.19 -9.44 12.64
N HIS A 17 -30.25 -9.46 11.31
CA HIS A 17 -29.07 -9.63 10.45
C HIS A 17 -28.21 -8.36 10.36
N ALA A 18 -28.84 -7.18 10.34
CA ALA A 18 -28.14 -5.90 10.33
C ALA A 18 -27.43 -5.65 11.66
N VAL A 19 -28.09 -5.95 12.79
CA VAL A 19 -27.49 -5.84 14.13
C VAL A 19 -26.29 -6.78 14.25
N SER A 20 -26.42 -8.03 13.78
CA SER A 20 -25.34 -9.02 13.78
C SER A 20 -24.13 -8.54 12.97
N LEU A 21 -24.35 -8.03 11.74
CA LEU A 21 -23.27 -7.50 10.91
C LEU A 21 -22.53 -6.35 11.60
N VAL A 22 -23.27 -5.37 12.14
CA VAL A 22 -22.66 -4.21 12.82
C VAL A 22 -21.91 -4.66 14.09
N ALA A 23 -22.44 -5.62 14.84
CA ALA A 23 -21.75 -6.18 16.00
C ALA A 23 -20.44 -6.87 15.61
N ILE A 24 -20.42 -7.65 14.52
CA ILE A 24 -19.21 -8.31 14.00
C ILE A 24 -18.16 -7.26 13.58
N LEU A 25 -18.58 -6.23 12.84
CA LEU A 25 -17.69 -5.16 12.39
C LEU A 25 -17.11 -4.36 13.55
N LEU A 26 -17.94 -3.99 14.55
CA LEU A 26 -17.49 -3.28 15.74
C LEU A 26 -16.53 -4.14 16.56
N PHE A 27 -16.83 -5.43 16.75
CA PHE A 27 -15.93 -6.35 17.45
C PHE A 27 -14.58 -6.48 16.74
N GLY A 28 -14.60 -6.65 15.41
CA GLY A 28 -13.38 -6.70 14.60
C GLY A 28 -12.59 -5.40 14.69
N PHE A 29 -13.25 -4.24 14.56
CA PHE A 29 -12.62 -2.93 14.68
C PHE A 29 -11.98 -2.72 16.05
N ILE A 30 -12.69 -3.00 17.15
CA ILE A 30 -12.17 -2.88 18.53
C ILE A 30 -10.96 -3.82 18.71
N THR A 31 -11.05 -5.05 18.20
CA THR A 31 -9.95 -6.02 18.31
C THR A 31 -8.71 -5.52 17.59
N ILE A 32 -8.83 -5.03 16.35
CA ILE A 32 -7.70 -4.50 15.58
C ILE A 32 -7.16 -3.22 16.23
N TYR A 33 -8.03 -2.34 16.74
CA TYR A 33 -7.62 -1.08 17.34
C TYR A 33 -6.81 -1.28 18.64
N PHE A 34 -7.28 -2.15 19.54
CA PHE A 34 -6.60 -2.37 20.83
C PHE A 34 -5.51 -3.45 20.78
N PHE A 35 -5.71 -4.51 20.00
CA PHE A 35 -4.81 -5.68 19.96
C PHE A 35 -3.99 -5.78 18.67
N GLY A 36 -4.10 -4.80 17.76
CA GLY A 36 -3.44 -4.80 16.44
C GLY A 36 -1.94 -5.11 16.48
N HIS A 37 -1.21 -4.56 17.45
CA HIS A 37 0.22 -4.85 17.62
C HIS A 37 0.52 -6.30 18.01
N LEU A 38 -0.35 -6.94 18.79
CA LEU A 38 -0.18 -8.33 19.22
C LEU A 38 -0.53 -9.31 18.08
N ILE A 39 -1.55 -8.98 17.27
CA ILE A 39 -1.99 -9.80 16.14
C ILE A 39 -1.28 -9.44 14.82
N ALA A 40 -0.34 -8.50 14.82
CA ALA A 40 0.34 -8.05 13.60
C ALA A 40 0.99 -9.20 12.79
N PRO A 41 1.68 -10.19 13.39
CA PRO A 41 2.21 -11.33 12.64
C PRO A 41 1.11 -12.14 11.94
N LEU A 42 -0.05 -12.28 12.60
CA LEU A 42 -1.21 -12.97 12.04
C LEU A 42 -1.82 -12.18 10.89
N LEU A 43 -1.97 -10.85 11.02
CA LEU A 43 -2.47 -10.01 9.94
C LEU A 43 -1.56 -10.08 8.71
N VAL A 44 -0.24 -10.00 8.89
CA VAL A 44 0.73 -10.16 7.80
C VAL A 44 0.61 -11.54 7.16
N ALA A 45 0.48 -12.61 7.97
CA ALA A 45 0.30 -13.95 7.46
C ALA A 45 -1.00 -14.12 6.66
N ILE A 46 -2.10 -13.49 7.08
CA ILE A 46 -3.37 -13.47 6.34
C ILE A 46 -3.17 -12.80 4.98
N VAL A 47 -2.52 -11.63 4.92
CA VAL A 47 -2.26 -10.92 3.66
C VAL A 47 -1.42 -11.77 2.71
N LEU A 48 -0.36 -12.39 3.23
CA LEU A 48 0.49 -13.30 2.44
C LEU A 48 -0.28 -14.56 2.01
N ALA A 49 -1.14 -15.12 2.85
CA ALA A 49 -1.99 -16.24 2.48
C ALA A 49 -2.95 -15.86 1.34
N TYR A 50 -3.58 -14.68 1.37
CA TYR A 50 -4.41 -14.19 0.25
C TYR A 50 -3.63 -14.06 -1.06
N LEU A 51 -2.39 -13.59 -0.98
CA LEU A 51 -1.48 -13.48 -2.13
C LEU A 51 -1.14 -14.88 -2.69
N LEU A 52 -0.72 -15.79 -1.82
CA LEU A 52 -0.23 -17.13 -2.18
C LEU A 52 -1.34 -18.16 -2.47
N GLU A 53 -2.60 -17.86 -2.15
CA GLU A 53 -3.73 -18.74 -2.47
C GLU A 53 -3.88 -18.95 -3.99
N TRP A 54 -3.57 -17.94 -4.82
CA TRP A 54 -3.67 -18.08 -6.27
C TRP A 54 -2.74 -19.15 -6.84
N PRO A 55 -1.41 -19.10 -6.63
CA PRO A 55 -0.54 -20.14 -7.16
C PRO A 55 -0.84 -21.52 -6.56
N VAL A 56 -1.24 -21.61 -5.28
CA VAL A 56 -1.65 -22.88 -4.65
C VAL A 56 -2.86 -23.48 -5.40
N THR A 57 -3.90 -22.68 -5.63
CA THR A 57 -5.10 -23.15 -6.34
C THR A 57 -4.82 -23.51 -7.79
N GLN A 58 -3.91 -22.81 -8.49
CA GLN A 58 -3.48 -23.21 -9.83
C GLN A 58 -2.77 -24.58 -9.81
N MET A 59 -1.86 -24.83 -8.87
CA MET A 59 -1.21 -26.14 -8.73
C MET A 59 -2.21 -27.26 -8.44
N CYS A 60 -3.20 -27.01 -7.58
CA CYS A 60 -4.27 -27.97 -7.31
C CYS A 60 -5.12 -28.28 -8.55
N ARG A 61 -5.35 -27.30 -9.44
CA ARG A 61 -6.05 -27.54 -10.72
C ARG A 61 -5.28 -28.48 -11.66
N PHE A 62 -3.96 -28.57 -11.51
CA PHE A 62 -3.13 -29.56 -12.21
C PHE A 62 -3.10 -30.94 -11.52
N GLY A 63 -3.93 -31.17 -10.49
CA GLY A 63 -4.05 -32.46 -9.79
C GLY A 63 -3.03 -32.69 -8.68
N ILE A 64 -2.23 -31.68 -8.31
CA ILE A 64 -1.28 -31.78 -7.19
C ILE A 64 -2.04 -31.68 -5.86
N PRO A 65 -1.80 -32.58 -4.88
CA PRO A 65 -2.49 -32.51 -3.59
C PRO A 65 -2.18 -31.20 -2.86
N ARG A 66 -3.19 -30.64 -2.18
CA ARG A 66 -3.14 -29.30 -1.55
C ARG A 66 -1.90 -29.09 -0.69
N THR A 67 -1.52 -30.04 0.16
CA THR A 67 -0.35 -29.93 1.03
C THR A 67 0.94 -29.74 0.25
N PHE A 68 1.13 -30.48 -0.85
CA PHE A 68 2.32 -30.33 -1.71
C PHE A 68 2.32 -28.99 -2.42
N SER A 69 1.17 -28.56 -2.95
CA SER A 69 1.01 -27.22 -3.56
C SER A 69 1.40 -26.11 -2.58
N VAL A 70 0.93 -26.17 -1.33
CA VAL A 70 1.26 -25.18 -0.29
C VAL A 70 2.75 -25.17 0.03
N VAL A 71 3.36 -26.33 0.27
CA VAL A 71 4.79 -26.44 0.58
C VAL A 71 5.64 -25.88 -0.58
N THR A 72 5.35 -26.30 -1.82
CA THR A 72 6.11 -25.83 -2.99
C THR A 72 5.97 -24.32 -3.17
N VAL A 73 4.76 -23.77 -3.08
CA VAL A 73 4.53 -22.32 -3.22
C VAL A 73 5.27 -21.53 -2.13
N ILE A 74 5.22 -21.99 -0.88
CA ILE A 74 5.93 -21.33 0.22
C ILE A 74 7.44 -21.39 0.00
N LEU A 75 8.00 -22.54 -0.40
CA LEU A 75 9.43 -22.66 -0.68
C LEU A 75 9.87 -21.74 -1.83
N VAL A 76 9.11 -21.68 -2.92
CA VAL A 76 9.38 -20.77 -4.04
C VAL A 76 9.29 -19.31 -3.60
N PHE A 77 8.25 -18.96 -2.84
CA PHE A 77 8.07 -17.59 -2.33
C PHE A 77 9.22 -17.18 -1.41
N ILE A 78 9.61 -18.03 -0.46
CA ILE A 78 10.78 -17.79 0.40
C ILE A 78 12.04 -17.66 -0.43
N GLY A 79 12.26 -18.54 -1.42
CA GLY A 79 13.41 -18.47 -2.32
C GLY A 79 13.48 -17.13 -3.08
N LEU A 80 12.37 -16.68 -3.66
CA LEU A 80 12.29 -15.38 -4.34
C LEU A 80 12.54 -14.22 -3.37
N MET A 81 11.99 -14.28 -2.16
CA MET A 81 12.23 -13.28 -1.12
C MET A 81 13.70 -13.24 -0.69
N LEU A 82 14.37 -14.39 -0.55
CA LEU A 82 15.80 -14.43 -0.23
C LEU A 82 16.64 -13.81 -1.37
N ILE A 83 16.32 -14.10 -2.63
CA ILE A 83 16.99 -13.48 -3.79
C ILE A 83 16.77 -11.97 -3.78
N ALA A 84 15.55 -11.50 -3.54
CA ALA A 84 15.25 -10.07 -3.43
C ALA A 84 16.00 -9.43 -2.26
N VAL A 85 16.00 -10.05 -1.08
CA VAL A 85 16.69 -9.53 0.11
C VAL A 85 18.19 -9.48 -0.10
N PHE A 86 18.84 -10.56 -0.55
CA PHE A 86 20.30 -10.57 -0.69
C PHE A 86 20.81 -9.89 -1.96
N GLY A 87 19.98 -9.76 -3.00
CA GLY A 87 20.34 -9.04 -4.22
C GLY A 87 20.00 -7.55 -4.17
N LEU A 88 18.74 -7.22 -3.89
CA LEU A 88 18.21 -5.86 -4.02
C LEU A 88 18.54 -4.98 -2.80
N VAL A 89 18.42 -5.51 -1.58
CA VAL A 89 18.59 -4.69 -0.36
C VAL A 89 20.01 -4.13 -0.24
N PRO A 90 21.11 -4.88 -0.49
CA PRO A 90 22.46 -4.30 -0.47
C PRO A 90 22.65 -3.21 -1.52
N THR A 91 22.09 -3.38 -2.72
CA THR A 91 22.14 -2.36 -3.77
C THR A 91 21.37 -1.10 -3.38
N ILE A 92 20.18 -1.24 -2.80
CA ILE A 92 19.44 -0.10 -2.26
C ILE A 92 20.25 0.56 -1.14
N TRP A 93 20.81 -0.21 -0.22
CA TRP A 93 21.54 0.30 0.94
C TRP A 93 22.75 1.14 0.53
N THR A 94 23.54 0.64 -0.43
CA THR A 94 24.67 1.38 -1.00
C THR A 94 24.22 2.64 -1.73
N GLN A 95 23.12 2.58 -2.48
CA GLN A 95 22.57 3.76 -3.17
C GLN A 95 22.00 4.80 -2.20
N VAL A 96 21.38 4.40 -1.09
CA VAL A 96 20.93 5.31 -0.03
C VAL A 96 22.13 6.00 0.61
N GLY A 97 23.18 5.25 0.97
CA GLY A 97 24.40 5.83 1.53
C GLY A 97 25.06 6.83 0.58
N ASN A 98 25.16 6.48 -0.71
CA ASN A 98 25.69 7.38 -1.73
C ASN A 98 24.83 8.63 -1.87
N LEU A 99 23.50 8.49 -1.97
CA LEU A 99 22.59 9.63 -2.05
C LEU A 99 22.75 10.57 -0.85
N ILE A 100 22.80 10.03 0.38
CA ILE A 100 23.01 10.83 1.59
C ILE A 100 24.34 11.59 1.53
N ASN A 101 25.41 10.95 1.09
CA ASN A 101 26.72 11.59 0.93
C ASN A 101 26.74 12.66 -0.17
N ASP A 102 25.89 12.52 -1.19
CA ASP A 102 25.77 13.46 -2.30
C ASP A 102 24.85 14.66 -1.97
N ILE A 103 23.93 14.56 -1.00
CA ILE A 103 22.99 15.64 -0.61
C ILE A 103 23.67 17.00 -0.40
N PRO A 104 24.79 17.12 0.35
CA PRO A 104 25.47 18.42 0.52
C PRO A 104 25.93 19.03 -0.81
N ASN A 105 26.40 18.21 -1.74
CA ASN A 105 26.83 18.65 -3.06
C ASN A 105 25.65 18.96 -3.98
N MET A 106 24.56 18.21 -3.87
CA MET A 106 23.29 18.48 -4.56
C MET A 106 22.71 19.83 -4.14
N TYR A 107 22.79 20.14 -2.85
CA TYR A 107 22.37 21.41 -2.28
C TYR A 107 23.17 22.59 -2.84
N THR A 108 24.50 22.51 -2.81
CA THR A 108 25.35 23.60 -3.31
C THR A 108 25.20 23.79 -4.83
N GLY A 109 25.05 22.69 -5.58
CA GLY A 109 24.74 22.72 -7.00
C GLY A 109 23.39 23.39 -7.31
N LEU A 110 22.36 23.04 -6.55
CA LEU A 110 21.03 23.65 -6.67
C LEU A 110 21.07 25.15 -6.31
N GLN A 111 21.76 25.53 -5.24
CA GLN A 111 21.92 26.93 -4.84
C GLN A 111 22.64 27.73 -5.95
N LYS A 112 23.69 27.17 -6.54
CA LYS A 112 24.40 27.79 -7.66
C LYS A 112 23.48 27.94 -8.88
N PHE A 113 22.75 26.90 -9.27
CA PHE A 113 21.79 26.95 -10.37
C PHE A 113 20.72 28.03 -10.15
N ILE A 114 20.17 28.11 -8.95
CA ILE A 114 19.17 29.12 -8.58
C ILE A 114 19.78 30.52 -8.61
N SER A 115 21.02 30.72 -8.13
CA SER A 115 21.69 32.02 -8.21
C SER A 115 21.96 32.50 -9.64
N THR A 116 22.02 31.60 -10.62
CA THR A 116 22.17 31.95 -12.04
C THR A 116 20.83 32.20 -12.76
N LEU A 117 19.69 31.88 -12.14
CA LEU A 117 18.36 32.13 -12.73
C LEU A 117 18.01 33.62 -12.83
N PRO A 118 18.27 34.47 -11.81
CA PRO A 118 18.03 35.92 -11.91
C PRO A 118 18.77 36.61 -13.05
N GLU A 119 19.95 36.11 -13.44
CA GLU A 119 20.72 36.62 -14.58
C GLU A 119 20.00 36.38 -15.92
N ARG A 120 19.17 35.33 -15.99
CA ARG A 120 18.44 34.90 -17.19
C ARG A 120 16.95 35.29 -17.17
N TYR A 121 16.39 35.47 -15.99
CA TYR A 121 14.99 35.82 -15.73
C TYR A 121 14.89 36.80 -14.53
N PRO A 122 15.05 38.12 -14.78
CA PRO A 122 15.09 39.15 -13.73
C PRO A 122 13.83 39.22 -12.86
N GLU A 123 12.68 38.76 -13.37
CA GLU A 123 11.40 38.70 -12.66
C GLU A 123 11.40 37.67 -11.50
N LEU A 124 12.35 36.73 -11.50
CA LEU A 124 12.51 35.71 -10.46
C LEU A 124 13.51 36.12 -9.36
N ALA A 125 14.00 37.37 -9.34
CA ALA A 125 15.06 37.80 -8.42
C ALA A 125 14.66 37.84 -6.93
N ASN A 126 13.36 37.89 -6.60
CA ASN A 126 12.85 37.98 -5.21
C ASN A 126 12.73 36.63 -4.47
N LEU A 127 13.60 35.67 -4.76
CA LEU A 127 13.51 34.30 -4.20
C LEU A 127 14.21 34.14 -2.84
N GLN A 128 14.02 35.07 -1.89
CA GLN A 128 14.38 34.83 -0.47
C GLN A 128 13.69 33.59 0.12
N ILE A 129 12.53 33.22 -0.44
CA ILE A 129 11.79 31.99 -0.12
C ILE A 129 12.62 30.75 -0.48
N VAL A 130 13.41 30.79 -1.55
CA VAL A 130 14.17 29.64 -2.02
C VAL A 130 15.32 29.32 -1.09
N GLU A 131 16.06 30.32 -0.61
CA GLU A 131 17.16 30.08 0.32
C GLU A 131 16.66 29.46 1.64
N THR A 132 15.52 29.92 2.14
CA THR A 132 14.88 29.40 3.36
C THR A 132 14.33 27.98 3.17
N VAL A 133 13.60 27.73 2.07
CA VAL A 133 13.03 26.41 1.75
C VAL A 133 14.14 25.39 1.49
N VAL A 134 15.18 25.78 0.76
CA VAL A 134 16.31 24.92 0.42
C VAL A 134 17.12 24.59 1.68
N THR A 135 17.41 25.57 2.55
CA THR A 135 18.12 25.34 3.83
C THR A 135 17.35 24.41 4.77
N ASN A 136 16.03 24.60 4.88
CA ASN A 136 15.17 23.72 5.68
C ASN A 136 15.10 22.31 5.10
N ALA A 137 15.01 22.18 3.77
CA ALA A 137 15.04 20.89 3.09
C ALA A 137 16.37 20.15 3.31
N LYS A 138 17.51 20.85 3.28
CA LYS A 138 18.83 20.28 3.60
C LYS A 138 18.91 19.75 5.02
N ASN A 139 18.52 20.57 6.00
CA ASN A 139 18.59 20.19 7.41
C ASN A 139 17.67 18.99 7.72
N GLN A 140 16.48 18.97 7.10
CA GLN A 140 15.58 17.83 7.19
C GLN A 140 16.16 16.58 6.52
N ALA A 141 16.75 16.71 5.32
CA ALA A 141 17.32 15.57 4.59
C ALA A 141 18.54 14.97 5.30
N ILE A 142 19.41 15.80 5.88
CA ILE A 142 20.54 15.36 6.72
C ILE A 142 20.03 14.70 8.00
N GLY A 143 19.05 15.30 8.69
CA GLY A 143 18.44 14.73 9.89
C GLY A 143 17.76 13.38 9.66
N LEU A 144 17.08 13.21 8.52
CA LEU A 144 16.54 11.93 8.07
C LEU A 144 17.67 10.93 7.78
N GLY A 145 18.73 11.33 7.08
CA GLY A 145 19.90 10.49 6.79
C GLY A 145 20.58 9.98 8.07
N GLU A 146 20.84 10.87 9.04
CA GLU A 146 21.39 10.49 10.33
C GLU A 146 20.48 9.55 11.12
N SER A 147 19.17 9.77 11.06
CA SER A 147 18.19 8.91 11.74
C SER A 147 18.11 7.52 11.11
N VAL A 148 18.23 7.41 9.78
CA VAL A 148 18.30 6.14 9.07
C VAL A 148 19.57 5.37 9.46
N VAL A 149 20.73 6.04 9.51
CA VAL A 149 22.00 5.43 9.92
C VAL A 149 21.97 5.03 11.41
N LYS A 150 21.52 5.90 12.31
CA LYS A 150 21.41 5.60 13.76
C LYS A 150 20.37 4.50 14.02
N GLY A 151 19.23 4.54 13.33
CA GLY A 151 18.19 3.52 13.38
C GLY A 151 18.68 2.15 12.91
N SER A 152 19.56 2.11 11.91
CA SER A 152 20.19 0.87 11.43
C SER A 152 21.10 0.23 12.49
N LEU A 153 21.80 1.03 13.29
CA LEU A 153 22.63 0.53 14.39
C LEU A 153 21.78 0.10 15.60
N ALA A 154 20.68 0.80 15.87
CA ALA A 154 19.69 0.42 16.88
C ALA A 154 18.90 -0.86 16.51
N SER A 155 18.78 -1.17 15.21
CA SER A 155 18.05 -2.33 14.69
C SER A 155 18.70 -3.68 15.02
N LEU A 156 19.99 -3.69 15.38
CA LEU A 156 20.68 -4.86 15.94
C LEU A 156 20.03 -5.34 17.25
N VAL A 157 19.32 -4.46 17.97
CA VAL A 157 18.65 -4.76 19.25
C VAL A 157 17.30 -5.49 19.06
N SER A 158 16.84 -5.73 17.82
CA SER A 158 15.57 -6.44 17.55
C SER A 158 15.73 -7.75 16.76
N ILE A 159 16.92 -8.37 16.78
CA ILE A 159 17.14 -9.68 16.12
C ILE A 159 16.15 -10.73 16.66
N ALA A 160 15.82 -10.68 17.96
CA ALA A 160 14.84 -11.57 18.57
C ALA A 160 13.44 -11.40 17.97
N THR A 161 12.93 -10.16 17.88
CA THR A 161 11.61 -9.90 17.27
C THR A 161 11.60 -10.28 15.80
N LEU A 162 12.67 -9.97 15.06
CA LEU A 162 12.79 -10.34 13.66
C LEU A 162 12.81 -11.87 13.49
N ALA A 163 13.53 -12.59 14.34
CA ALA A 163 13.56 -14.06 14.33
C ALA A 163 12.18 -14.65 14.63
N VAL A 164 11.44 -14.07 15.59
CA VAL A 164 10.05 -14.47 15.85
C VAL A 164 9.20 -14.28 14.61
N TYR A 165 9.25 -13.12 13.94
CA TYR A 165 8.49 -12.87 12.71
C TYR A 165 8.90 -13.80 11.56
N LEU A 166 10.20 -14.04 11.39
CA LEU A 166 10.76 -14.87 10.32
C LEU A 166 10.34 -16.33 10.45
N ILE A 167 10.08 -16.82 11.65
CA ILE A 167 9.62 -18.18 11.90
C ILE A 167 8.08 -18.24 11.94
N LEU A 168 7.46 -17.34 12.71
CA LEU A 168 6.02 -17.36 12.98
C LEU A 168 5.19 -17.05 11.74
N VAL A 169 5.58 -16.05 10.95
CA VAL A 169 4.80 -15.65 9.77
C VAL A 169 4.72 -16.77 8.73
N PRO A 170 5.83 -17.41 8.27
CA PRO A 170 5.74 -18.54 7.35
C PRO A 170 4.93 -19.72 7.90
N LEU A 171 5.04 -20.00 9.22
CA LEU A 171 4.26 -21.04 9.87
C LEU A 171 2.76 -20.74 9.83
N LEU A 172 2.37 -19.50 10.16
CA LEU A 172 0.98 -19.06 10.08
C LEU A 172 0.46 -19.11 8.65
N VAL A 173 1.25 -18.65 7.67
CA VAL A 173 0.89 -18.73 6.24
C VAL A 173 0.66 -20.18 5.82
N PHE A 174 1.52 -21.10 6.24
CA PHE A 174 1.37 -22.53 5.96
C PHE A 174 0.03 -23.07 6.47
N PHE A 175 -0.30 -22.85 7.74
CA PHE A 175 -1.56 -23.32 8.31
C PHE A 175 -2.78 -22.63 7.69
N LEU A 176 -2.72 -21.32 7.44
CA LEU A 176 -3.80 -20.56 6.80
C LEU A 176 -4.10 -21.05 5.37
N LEU A 177 -3.09 -21.48 4.62
CA LEU A 177 -3.26 -22.01 3.26
C LEU A 177 -3.68 -23.48 3.25
N LYS A 178 -3.07 -24.30 4.10
CA LYS A 178 -3.31 -25.74 4.17
C LYS A 178 -4.67 -26.06 4.78
N ASP A 179 -4.96 -25.50 5.96
CA ASP A 179 -6.10 -25.84 6.80
C ASP A 179 -7.22 -24.77 6.73
N LYS A 180 -7.27 -24.05 5.60
CA LYS A 180 -8.20 -22.93 5.34
C LYS A 180 -9.66 -23.25 5.67
N GLU A 181 -10.16 -24.40 5.21
CA GLU A 181 -11.57 -24.79 5.36
C GLU A 181 -11.92 -25.03 6.83
N GLU A 182 -11.02 -25.70 7.56
CA GLU A 182 -11.17 -25.94 8.99
C GLU A 182 -11.16 -24.62 9.77
N MET A 183 -10.19 -23.75 9.51
CA MET A 183 -10.09 -22.43 10.15
C MET A 183 -11.32 -21.55 9.87
N MET A 184 -11.83 -21.55 8.63
CA MET A 184 -13.05 -20.84 8.27
C MET A 184 -14.27 -21.42 9.01
N SER A 185 -14.35 -22.75 9.15
CA SER A 185 -15.44 -23.40 9.89
C SER A 185 -15.42 -23.01 11.37
N MET A 186 -14.24 -23.01 12.01
CA MET A 186 -14.05 -22.62 13.40
C MET A 186 -14.41 -21.15 13.63
N ALA A 187 -13.92 -20.25 12.77
CA ALA A 187 -14.25 -18.83 12.84
C ALA A 187 -15.76 -18.61 12.68
N SER A 188 -16.40 -19.36 11.78
CA SER A 188 -17.85 -19.30 11.60
C SER A 188 -18.63 -19.81 12.83
N GLY A 189 -18.06 -20.72 13.62
CA GLY A 189 -18.72 -21.25 14.83
C GLY A 189 -18.87 -20.23 15.96
N ILE A 190 -18.03 -19.19 15.98
CA ILE A 190 -18.03 -18.13 17.01
C ILE A 190 -19.03 -17.00 16.68
N LEU A 191 -19.44 -16.89 15.41
CA LEU A 191 -20.31 -15.81 14.92
C LEU A 191 -21.79 -16.06 15.25
N PRO A 192 -22.60 -15.00 15.42
CA PRO A 192 -24.05 -15.13 15.65
C PRO A 192 -24.78 -15.90 14.55
N LYS A 193 -25.85 -16.64 14.91
CA LYS A 193 -26.63 -17.47 13.96
C LYS A 193 -27.30 -16.66 12.84
N ASN A 194 -27.70 -15.42 13.11
CA ASN A 194 -28.38 -14.54 12.15
C ASN A 194 -27.37 -13.79 11.27
N ARG A 195 -26.68 -14.50 10.36
CA ARG A 195 -25.54 -13.98 9.61
C ARG A 195 -25.71 -13.87 8.09
N LYS A 196 -26.93 -13.92 7.55
CA LYS A 196 -27.18 -13.84 6.10
C LYS A 196 -26.49 -12.62 5.47
N LEU A 197 -26.63 -11.46 6.11
CA LEU A 197 -26.00 -10.22 5.66
C LEU A 197 -24.48 -10.23 5.81
N ALA A 198 -23.98 -10.77 6.93
CA ALA A 198 -22.54 -10.91 7.16
C ALA A 198 -21.88 -11.88 6.15
N ASN A 199 -22.55 -12.97 5.78
CA ASN A 199 -22.05 -13.90 4.75
C ASN A 199 -22.02 -13.25 3.37
N LYS A 200 -23.02 -12.41 3.03
CA LYS A 200 -23.03 -11.66 1.76
C LYS A 200 -21.83 -10.70 1.70
N VAL A 201 -21.64 -9.88 2.74
CA VAL A 201 -20.50 -8.96 2.84
C VAL A 201 -19.18 -9.72 2.86
N TRP A 202 -19.09 -10.83 3.60
CA TRP A 202 -17.88 -11.66 3.66
C TRP A 202 -17.47 -12.21 2.29
N HIS A 203 -18.42 -12.73 1.51
CA HIS A 203 -18.12 -13.28 0.19
C HIS A 203 -17.60 -12.21 -0.77
N GLU A 204 -18.27 -11.05 -0.77
CA GLU A 204 -17.85 -9.88 -1.54
C GLU A 204 -16.44 -9.43 -1.11
N MET A 205 -16.20 -9.20 0.19
CA MET A 205 -14.89 -8.75 0.68
C MET A 205 -13.77 -9.75 0.48
N ASN A 206 -14.03 -11.05 0.59
CA ASN A 206 -13.02 -12.07 0.36
C ASN A 206 -12.51 -12.04 -1.09
N GLU A 207 -13.39 -11.82 -2.06
CA GLU A 207 -12.99 -11.64 -3.47
C GLU A 207 -12.22 -10.33 -3.67
N GLN A 208 -12.76 -9.21 -3.15
CA GLN A 208 -12.15 -7.89 -3.28
C GLN A 208 -10.75 -7.80 -2.65
N ILE A 209 -10.58 -8.30 -1.42
CA ILE A 209 -9.28 -8.32 -0.73
C ILE A 209 -8.29 -9.21 -1.50
N SER A 210 -8.73 -10.36 -2.00
CA SER A 210 -7.86 -11.26 -2.77
C SER A 210 -7.39 -10.61 -4.08
N ASN A 211 -8.30 -10.00 -4.83
CA ASN A 211 -7.99 -9.29 -6.06
C ASN A 211 -7.09 -8.08 -5.80
N TYR A 212 -7.39 -7.30 -4.75
CA TYR A 212 -6.62 -6.12 -4.37
C TYR A 212 -5.17 -6.46 -4.01
N ILE A 213 -4.94 -7.45 -3.14
CA ILE A 213 -3.58 -7.84 -2.72
C ILE A 213 -2.76 -8.33 -3.93
N ARG A 214 -3.37 -9.16 -4.80
CA ARG A 214 -2.71 -9.66 -6.01
C ARG A 214 -2.41 -8.53 -7.00
N GLY A 215 -3.39 -7.67 -7.24
CA GLY A 215 -3.27 -6.49 -8.09
C GLY A 215 -2.15 -5.58 -7.60
N LYS A 216 -2.08 -5.28 -6.30
CA LYS A 216 -1.04 -4.41 -5.72
C LYS A 216 0.36 -5.00 -5.86
N VAL A 217 0.54 -6.29 -5.60
CA VAL A 217 1.85 -6.93 -5.78
C VAL A 217 2.27 -6.88 -7.25
N LEU A 218 1.34 -7.16 -8.17
CA LEU A 218 1.62 -7.11 -9.61
C LEU A 218 1.94 -5.67 -10.08
N GLU A 219 1.20 -4.68 -9.61
CA GLU A 219 1.42 -3.26 -9.88
C GLU A 219 2.81 -2.81 -9.42
N ILE A 220 3.20 -3.12 -8.18
CA ILE A 220 4.54 -2.81 -7.63
C ILE A 220 5.64 -3.42 -8.51
N LEU A 221 5.48 -4.69 -8.91
CA LEU A 221 6.47 -5.39 -9.73
C LEU A 221 6.56 -4.80 -11.14
N ILE A 222 5.43 -4.48 -11.78
CA ILE A 222 5.39 -3.89 -13.12
C ILE A 222 5.95 -2.48 -13.09
N VAL A 223 5.42 -1.60 -12.25
CA VAL A 223 5.81 -0.19 -12.19
C VAL A 223 7.26 -0.05 -11.72
N GLY A 224 7.65 -0.80 -10.68
CA GLY A 224 9.02 -0.83 -10.21
C GLY A 224 10.00 -1.42 -11.23
N GLY A 225 9.63 -2.53 -11.88
CA GLY A 225 10.45 -3.18 -12.90
C GLY A 225 10.66 -2.31 -14.14
N VAL A 226 9.58 -1.74 -14.69
CA VAL A 226 9.64 -0.81 -15.83
C VAL A 226 10.46 0.42 -15.45
N SER A 227 10.22 1.02 -14.28
CA SER A 227 11.00 2.16 -13.81
C SER A 227 12.49 1.83 -13.68
N TYR A 228 12.84 0.65 -13.17
CA TYR A 228 14.23 0.22 -13.08
C TYR A 228 14.89 0.12 -14.44
N VAL A 229 14.24 -0.56 -15.39
CA VAL A 229 14.75 -0.70 -16.76
C VAL A 229 14.93 0.68 -17.41
N THR A 230 13.93 1.56 -17.31
CA THR A 230 14.00 2.92 -17.85
C THR A 230 15.14 3.73 -17.23
N PHE A 231 15.26 3.75 -15.90
CA PHE A 231 16.32 4.48 -15.20
C PHE A 231 17.70 3.89 -15.47
N ALA A 232 17.82 2.57 -15.59
CA ALA A 232 19.08 1.91 -15.94
C ALA A 232 19.52 2.22 -17.38
N VAL A 233 18.60 2.19 -18.35
CA VAL A 233 18.87 2.54 -19.76
C VAL A 233 19.28 4.00 -19.90
N LEU A 234 18.66 4.90 -19.13
CA LEU A 234 19.06 6.32 -19.10
C LEU A 234 20.34 6.57 -18.29
N HIS A 235 20.92 5.54 -17.67
CA HIS A 235 22.08 5.66 -16.78
C HIS A 235 21.86 6.66 -15.63
N LEU A 236 20.64 6.71 -15.10
CA LEU A 236 20.30 7.53 -13.94
C LEU A 236 21.00 6.98 -12.69
N ARG A 237 21.62 7.86 -11.90
CA ARG A 237 22.18 7.52 -10.58
C ARG A 237 21.07 7.03 -9.66
N TYR A 238 21.40 6.05 -8.83
CA TYR A 238 20.47 5.45 -7.86
C TYR A 238 19.22 4.81 -8.52
N SER A 239 19.38 4.27 -9.74
CA SER A 239 18.28 3.69 -10.51
C SER A 239 17.47 2.63 -9.75
N ALA A 240 18.13 1.73 -9.02
CA ALA A 240 17.46 0.69 -8.24
C ALA A 240 16.67 1.27 -7.05
N LEU A 241 17.27 2.20 -6.30
CA LEU A 241 16.64 2.90 -5.18
C LEU A 241 15.40 3.66 -5.66
N LEU A 242 15.54 4.46 -6.70
CA LEU A 242 14.44 5.26 -7.24
C LEU A 242 13.34 4.37 -7.82
N ALA A 243 13.69 3.31 -8.56
CA ALA A 243 12.70 2.39 -9.11
C ALA A 243 11.90 1.65 -8.04
N VAL A 244 12.56 1.23 -6.95
CA VAL A 244 11.89 0.61 -5.81
C VAL A 244 11.02 1.62 -5.08
N ALA A 245 11.49 2.86 -4.91
CA ALA A 245 10.65 3.92 -4.36
C ALA A 245 9.41 4.16 -5.23
N VAL A 246 9.56 4.22 -6.56
CA VAL A 246 8.43 4.39 -7.50
C VAL A 246 7.47 3.20 -7.40
N GLY A 247 7.98 1.97 -7.42
CA GLY A 247 7.16 0.77 -7.27
C GLY A 247 6.39 0.73 -5.95
N LEU A 248 7.04 1.02 -4.81
CA LEU A 248 6.38 1.08 -3.51
C LEU A 248 5.43 2.27 -3.36
N SER A 249 5.62 3.33 -4.14
CA SER A 249 4.78 4.53 -4.08
C SER A 249 3.33 4.26 -4.47
N VAL A 250 3.08 3.25 -5.32
CA VAL A 250 1.72 2.87 -5.77
C VAL A 250 0.85 2.35 -4.62
N LEU A 251 1.44 2.03 -3.46
CA LEU A 251 0.72 1.65 -2.24
C LEU A 251 -0.08 2.80 -1.63
N ILE A 252 0.32 4.05 -1.92
CA ILE A 252 -0.33 5.26 -1.40
C ILE A 252 -0.99 5.98 -2.58
N PRO A 253 -2.31 5.80 -2.79
CA PRO A 253 -3.00 6.40 -3.93
C PRO A 253 -2.79 7.91 -4.02
N TYR A 254 -2.49 8.41 -5.22
CA TYR A 254 -2.24 9.81 -5.58
C TYR A 254 -1.00 10.46 -4.93
N ILE A 255 -0.84 10.31 -3.62
CA ILE A 255 0.22 10.95 -2.83
C ILE A 255 1.57 10.28 -3.10
N GLY A 256 1.61 8.96 -3.24
CA GLY A 256 2.87 8.23 -3.42
C GLY A 256 3.60 8.64 -4.70
N ALA A 257 2.90 8.64 -5.84
CA ALA A 257 3.45 9.06 -7.12
C ALA A 257 4.00 10.49 -7.06
N ALA A 258 3.26 11.43 -6.47
CA ALA A 258 3.70 12.81 -6.29
C ALA A 258 4.94 12.90 -5.40
N ALA A 259 4.98 12.15 -4.30
CA ALA A 259 6.09 12.15 -3.35
C ALA A 259 7.40 11.62 -3.97
N VAL A 260 7.32 10.62 -4.85
CA VAL A 260 8.51 10.03 -5.48
C VAL A 260 8.92 10.73 -6.78
N THR A 261 8.01 11.47 -7.43
CA THR A 261 8.36 12.33 -8.57
C THR A 261 9.46 13.33 -8.20
N VAL A 262 9.38 13.90 -6.99
CA VAL A 262 10.33 14.91 -6.50
C VAL A 262 11.77 14.39 -6.46
N PRO A 263 12.11 13.30 -5.75
CA PRO A 263 13.47 12.79 -5.74
C PRO A 263 13.95 12.31 -7.11
N VAL A 264 13.09 11.73 -7.95
CA VAL A 264 13.46 11.34 -9.34
C VAL A 264 13.88 12.57 -10.15
N ALA A 265 13.08 13.64 -10.11
CA ALA A 265 13.38 14.88 -10.81
C ALA A 265 14.64 15.57 -10.25
N ILE A 266 14.80 15.63 -8.93
CA ILE A 266 15.97 16.25 -8.29
C ILE A 266 17.27 15.52 -8.66
N VAL A 267 17.27 14.18 -8.62
CA VAL A 267 18.44 13.39 -9.00
C VAL A 267 18.78 13.60 -10.48
N GLY A 268 17.78 13.57 -11.37
CA GLY A 268 18.00 13.82 -12.80
C GLY A 268 18.53 15.23 -13.08
N LEU A 269 17.94 16.24 -12.44
CA LEU A 269 18.36 17.63 -12.58
C LEU A 269 19.78 17.84 -12.06
N PHE A 270 20.14 17.21 -10.93
CA PHE A 270 21.50 17.29 -10.40
C PHE A 270 22.51 16.59 -11.32
N GLN A 271 22.15 15.42 -11.86
CA GLN A 271 23.05 14.64 -12.69
C GLN A 271 23.34 15.30 -14.04
N TRP A 272 22.33 15.90 -14.67
CA TRP A 272 22.44 16.39 -16.04
C TRP A 272 22.13 17.88 -16.25
N GLY A 273 21.62 18.58 -15.24
CA GLY A 273 21.12 19.94 -15.40
C GLY A 273 19.89 20.01 -16.31
N LEU A 274 19.60 21.19 -16.86
CA LEU A 274 18.55 21.38 -17.88
C LEU A 274 19.00 20.91 -19.28
N SER A 275 19.48 19.68 -19.36
CA SER A 275 19.89 19.06 -20.63
C SER A 275 18.75 18.23 -21.24
N PRO A 276 18.87 17.82 -22.53
CA PRO A 276 17.93 16.90 -23.15
C PRO A 276 17.72 15.59 -22.37
N GLN A 277 18.75 15.07 -21.70
CA GLN A 277 18.65 13.83 -20.90
C GLN A 277 17.69 13.99 -19.72
N PHE A 278 17.70 15.15 -19.06
CA PHE A 278 16.76 15.45 -17.98
C PHE A 278 15.30 15.47 -18.49
N TYR A 279 15.05 16.09 -19.64
CA TYR A 279 13.71 16.11 -20.23
C TYR A 279 13.27 14.71 -20.69
N TRP A 280 14.19 13.89 -21.23
CA TRP A 280 13.88 12.49 -21.56
C TRP A 280 13.53 11.67 -20.32
N LEU A 281 14.22 11.88 -19.20
CA LEU A 281 13.85 11.27 -17.94
C LEU A 281 12.42 11.65 -17.53
N LEU A 282 12.08 12.95 -17.54
CA LEU A 282 10.76 13.42 -17.13
C LEU A 282 9.65 12.91 -18.05
N VAL A 283 9.88 12.89 -19.36
CA VAL A 283 8.91 12.36 -20.33
C VAL A 283 8.73 10.86 -20.14
N ALA A 284 9.82 10.09 -20.04
CA ALA A 284 9.74 8.64 -19.83
C ALA A 284 9.05 8.29 -18.51
N TYR A 285 9.41 8.98 -17.42
CA TYR A 285 8.78 8.82 -16.12
C TYR A 285 7.30 9.24 -16.15
N GLY A 286 6.98 10.35 -16.80
CA GLY A 286 5.60 10.81 -17.00
C GLY A 286 4.75 9.81 -17.76
N ILE A 287 5.31 9.15 -18.78
CA ILE A 287 4.64 8.05 -19.50
C ILE A 287 4.38 6.88 -18.56
N ILE A 288 5.35 6.48 -17.73
CA ILE A 288 5.16 5.40 -16.75
C ILE A 288 4.01 5.73 -15.80
N GLN A 289 3.99 6.93 -15.23
CA GLN A 289 2.92 7.37 -14.32
C GLN A 289 1.55 7.48 -15.02
N ALA A 290 1.53 7.93 -16.28
CA ALA A 290 0.31 8.00 -17.07
C ALA A 290 -0.24 6.61 -17.38
N LEU A 291 0.62 5.65 -17.74
CA LEU A 291 0.23 4.26 -17.97
C LEU A 291 -0.24 3.59 -16.68
N ASP A 292 0.44 3.85 -15.56
CA ASP A 292 0.04 3.33 -14.25
C ASP A 292 -1.39 3.79 -13.90
N GLY A 293 -1.60 5.11 -13.85
CA GLY A 293 -2.89 5.68 -13.43
C GLY A 293 -4.04 5.43 -14.40
N ASN A 294 -3.80 5.41 -15.71
CA ASN A 294 -4.87 5.34 -16.72
C ASN A 294 -5.06 3.95 -17.35
N VAL A 295 -4.09 3.05 -17.22
CA VAL A 295 -4.17 1.70 -17.83
C VAL A 295 -4.05 0.63 -16.75
N LEU A 296 -2.96 0.66 -15.97
CA LEU A 296 -2.66 -0.41 -15.04
C LEU A 296 -3.66 -0.45 -13.88
N VAL A 297 -3.98 0.70 -13.29
CA VAL A 297 -4.97 0.78 -12.20
C VAL A 297 -6.36 0.28 -12.64
N PRO A 298 -6.96 0.73 -13.76
CA PRO A 298 -8.25 0.20 -14.22
C PRO A 298 -8.24 -1.29 -14.56
N VAL A 299 -7.13 -1.81 -15.12
CA VAL A 299 -7.00 -3.22 -15.49
C VAL A 299 -6.85 -4.12 -14.27
N LEU A 300 -6.08 -3.68 -13.26
CA LEU A 300 -5.81 -4.46 -12.05
C LEU A 300 -6.88 -4.31 -10.98
N PHE A 301 -7.60 -3.18 -10.94
CA PHE A 301 -8.55 -2.83 -9.89
C PHE A 301 -9.89 -2.36 -10.46
N SER A 302 -10.68 -3.28 -11.00
CA SER A 302 -12.03 -2.99 -11.49
C SER A 302 -12.94 -2.36 -10.42
N GLU A 303 -12.71 -2.67 -9.14
CA GLU A 303 -13.45 -2.11 -8.00
C GLU A 303 -13.07 -0.65 -7.70
N ALA A 304 -11.79 -0.28 -7.89
CA ALA A 304 -11.34 1.10 -7.70
C ALA A 304 -11.98 2.04 -8.72
N VAL A 305 -12.25 1.55 -9.94
CA VAL A 305 -12.98 2.29 -10.98
C VAL A 305 -14.42 2.61 -10.56
N ASN A 306 -15.02 1.80 -9.69
CA ASN A 306 -16.39 1.98 -9.20
C ASN A 306 -16.48 2.91 -7.97
N LEU A 307 -15.37 3.49 -7.53
CA LEU A 307 -15.31 4.44 -6.43
C LEU A 307 -14.99 5.84 -6.98
N HIS A 308 -15.68 6.85 -6.45
CA HIS A 308 -15.31 8.23 -6.75
C HIS A 308 -13.92 8.53 -6.16
N PRO A 309 -13.01 9.23 -6.86
CA PRO A 309 -11.66 9.55 -6.35
C PRO A 309 -11.65 10.19 -4.96
N VAL A 310 -12.62 11.07 -4.69
CA VAL A 310 -12.80 11.70 -3.37
C VAL A 310 -13.06 10.65 -2.26
N ALA A 311 -13.81 9.58 -2.54
CA ALA A 311 -14.04 8.53 -1.57
C ALA A 311 -12.75 7.76 -1.25
N ILE A 312 -11.89 7.55 -2.24
CA ILE A 312 -10.56 6.94 -2.03
C ILE A 312 -9.70 7.86 -1.15
N ILE A 313 -9.65 9.17 -1.44
CA ILE A 313 -8.90 10.14 -0.64
C ILE A 313 -9.41 10.19 0.80
N VAL A 314 -10.74 10.26 1.00
CA VAL A 314 -11.35 10.25 2.34
C VAL A 314 -11.00 8.95 3.07
N ALA A 315 -11.08 7.80 2.41
CA ALA A 315 -10.70 6.53 3.00
C ALA A 315 -9.22 6.49 3.41
N VAL A 316 -8.32 7.00 2.56
CA VAL A 316 -6.88 7.12 2.89
C VAL A 316 -6.68 8.01 4.11
N LEU A 317 -7.36 9.16 4.21
CA LEU A 317 -7.24 10.07 5.35
C LEU A 317 -7.79 9.46 6.63
N VAL A 318 -8.98 8.84 6.58
CA VAL A 318 -9.64 8.26 7.75
C VAL A 318 -8.90 7.02 8.23
N PHE A 319 -8.73 6.02 7.37
CA PHE A 319 -8.09 4.76 7.77
C PHE A 319 -6.59 4.91 7.97
N GLY A 320 -5.93 5.76 7.17
CA GLY A 320 -4.53 6.12 7.40
C GLY A 320 -4.31 6.84 8.74
N GLY A 321 -5.23 7.70 9.16
CA GLY A 321 -5.20 8.30 10.50
C GLY A 321 -5.38 7.28 11.64
N LEU A 322 -6.16 6.22 11.42
CA LEU A 322 -6.46 5.21 12.43
C LEU A 322 -5.37 4.14 12.58
N TRP A 323 -4.85 3.63 11.46
CA TRP A 323 -3.96 2.46 11.43
C TRP A 323 -2.62 2.74 10.75
N GLY A 324 -2.32 4.00 10.43
CA GLY A 324 -1.09 4.39 9.75
C GLY A 324 -0.98 3.73 8.38
N PHE A 325 0.20 3.16 8.10
CA PHE A 325 0.51 2.52 6.83
C PHE A 325 -0.52 1.46 6.41
N TRP A 326 -0.97 0.60 7.34
CA TRP A 326 -1.93 -0.46 7.01
C TRP A 326 -3.30 0.10 6.60
N GLY A 327 -3.73 1.19 7.22
CA GLY A 327 -4.97 1.86 6.86
C GLY A 327 -4.92 2.52 5.49
N VAL A 328 -3.77 3.09 5.12
CA VAL A 328 -3.53 3.62 3.76
C VAL A 328 -3.49 2.48 2.74
N PHE A 329 -2.74 1.41 3.02
CA PHE A 329 -2.62 0.25 2.14
C PHE A 329 -3.99 -0.39 1.86
N PHE A 330 -4.85 -0.51 2.86
CA PHE A 330 -6.19 -1.10 2.71
C PHE A 330 -7.30 -0.07 2.43
N ALA A 331 -6.97 1.19 2.11
CA ALA A 331 -7.98 2.24 1.97
C ALA A 331 -9.06 1.90 0.94
N ILE A 332 -8.69 1.30 -0.20
CA ILE A 332 -9.65 0.90 -1.25
C ILE A 332 -10.57 -0.24 -0.75
N PRO A 333 -10.05 -1.40 -0.28
CA PRO A 333 -10.88 -2.45 0.31
C PRO A 333 -11.75 -2.01 1.49
N LEU A 334 -11.27 -1.06 2.30
CA LEU A 334 -12.05 -0.54 3.42
C LEU A 334 -13.15 0.42 2.93
N ALA A 335 -12.90 1.22 1.88
CA ALA A 335 -13.92 2.04 1.25
C ALA A 335 -15.01 1.17 0.60
N THR A 336 -14.63 0.09 -0.08
CA THR A 336 -15.58 -0.85 -0.65
C THR A 336 -16.33 -1.62 0.43
N LEU A 337 -15.70 -1.97 1.55
CA LEU A 337 -16.39 -2.52 2.72
C LEU A 337 -17.48 -1.58 3.24
N VAL A 338 -17.18 -0.29 3.39
CA VAL A 338 -18.17 0.72 3.80
C VAL A 338 -19.34 0.77 2.80
N LYS A 339 -19.04 0.76 1.50
CA LYS A 339 -20.05 0.72 0.43
C LYS A 339 -20.90 -0.56 0.47
N ALA A 340 -20.28 -1.72 0.65
CA ALA A 340 -20.95 -3.01 0.72
C ALA A 340 -21.88 -3.09 1.94
N VAL A 341 -21.42 -2.63 3.10
CA VAL A 341 -22.23 -2.55 4.33
C VAL A 341 -23.40 -1.58 4.14
N TRP A 342 -23.17 -0.42 3.53
CA TRP A 342 -24.22 0.56 3.26
C TRP A 342 -25.33 0.01 2.38
N ASN A 343 -24.96 -0.71 1.31
CA ASN A 343 -25.88 -1.34 0.37
C ASN A 343 -26.58 -2.59 0.94
N ALA A 344 -25.93 -3.26 1.89
CA ALA A 344 -26.49 -4.43 2.55
C ALA A 344 -27.58 -4.06 3.57
N LEU A 345 -27.49 -2.87 4.18
CA LEU A 345 -28.52 -2.41 5.12
C LEU A 345 -29.84 -2.09 4.36
N PRO A 346 -31.02 -2.57 4.84
CA PRO A 346 -32.29 -2.41 4.14
C PRO A 346 -32.63 -0.94 3.87
N SER A 347 -32.81 -0.57 2.60
CA SER A 347 -33.16 0.79 2.15
C SER A 347 -34.62 1.12 2.49
N THR A 348 -34.92 2.42 2.60
CA THR A 348 -36.19 2.94 3.11
C THR A 348 -37.40 2.66 2.20
N GLU A 349 -37.17 2.21 0.95
CA GLU A 349 -38.20 2.10 -0.09
C GLU A 349 -38.93 0.74 -0.18
N GLU A 350 -38.38 -0.35 0.37
CA GLU A 350 -39.03 -1.68 0.31
C GLU A 350 -40.15 -1.88 1.36
N SER A 351 -40.52 -0.82 2.09
CA SER A 351 -41.48 -0.91 3.20
C SER A 351 -42.77 -0.10 3.03
N GLU A 352 -43.06 0.38 1.82
CA GLU A 352 -44.43 0.82 1.47
C GLU A 352 -45.18 -0.35 0.81
N PRO A 353 -46.13 -1.01 1.51
CA PRO A 353 -47.09 -1.84 0.81
C PRO A 353 -47.88 -0.93 -0.13
N ILE A 354 -47.93 -1.30 -1.41
CA ILE A 354 -48.85 -0.75 -2.38
C ILE A 354 -50.25 -0.83 -1.76
N GLN A 355 -50.80 0.30 -1.33
CA GLN A 355 -52.20 0.40 -0.94
C GLN A 355 -52.99 0.56 -2.25
N GLU A 356 -53.73 -0.49 -2.62
CA GLU A 356 -54.79 -0.42 -3.64
C GLU A 356 -55.94 0.50 -3.21
#